data_AF-A0A318K3K0-F1
#
_entry.id   AF-A0A318K3K0-F1
#
_cell.length_a   1.000
_cell.length_b   1.000
_cell.length_c   1.000
_cell.angle_alpha   90.00
_cell.angle_beta   90.00
_cell.angle_gamma   90.00
#
_symmetry.space_group_name_H-M   'P 1'
#
loop_
_entity.id
_entity.type
_entity.pdbx_description
1 polymer ?
#
loop_
_entity_poly.entity_id
_entity_poly.type
_entity_poly.pdbx_seq_one_letter_code
_entity_poly.pdbx_strand_id
1 'polypeptide(L)'
;MNSAPPLLTGLVVLFASLVVGGRWLLVNETSTDHLINRALSWDIGSVIGYAAAASLGHPDLGQRVFLAIGALSLSNSFGFAALLGGADPRSVRGRQRRYDAFAASFGGAVLICAAAEEIGLPLHRFVDWERMAWVVVYVFLAWTGLLLVRACVRELRWAATTMRPGWSCTRGTPRAPDPPPVCTA
;
A
#
# COMPACT_ATOMS: atom_id res chain seq x y z
N MET A 1 25.28 -6.37 14.92
CA MET A 1 23.93 -5.80 15.11
C MET A 1 23.11 -6.89 15.78
N ASN A 2 22.56 -6.64 16.97
CA ASN A 2 21.77 -7.64 17.68
C ASN A 2 20.42 -7.79 16.96
N SER A 3 20.34 -8.77 16.07
CA SER A 3 19.10 -9.18 15.43
C SER A 3 18.06 -9.50 16.50
N ALA A 4 16.82 -9.04 16.33
CA ALA A 4 15.74 -9.39 17.25
C ALA A 4 15.67 -10.93 17.42
N PRO A 5 15.31 -11.43 18.62
CA PRO A 5 15.22 -12.88 18.85
C PRO A 5 14.33 -13.51 17.76
N PRO A 6 14.76 -14.61 17.11
CA PRO A 6 14.01 -15.24 16.02
C PRO A 6 12.55 -15.56 16.40
N LEU A 7 12.34 -15.90 17.67
CA LEU A 7 11.03 -16.12 18.28
C LEU A 7 10.11 -14.89 18.19
N LEU A 8 10.64 -13.69 18.48
CA LEU A 8 9.86 -12.46 18.44
C LEU A 8 9.49 -12.10 17.00
N THR A 9 10.44 -12.23 16.06
CA THR A 9 10.18 -12.04 14.64
C THR A 9 9.11 -13.02 14.15
N GLY A 10 9.23 -14.31 14.50
CA GLY A 10 8.25 -15.33 14.15
C GLY A 10 6.84 -15.03 14.66
N LEU A 11 6.72 -14.56 15.90
CA LEU A 11 5.43 -14.15 16.49
C LEU A 11 4.81 -12.96 15.75
N VAL A 12 5.61 -11.93 15.43
CA VAL A 12 5.14 -10.76 14.67
C VAL A 12 4.64 -11.19 13.29
N VAL A 13 5.36 -12.07 12.62
CA VAL A 13 4.97 -12.59 11.29
C VAL A 13 3.70 -13.44 11.37
N LEU A 14 3.59 -14.31 12.37
CA LEU A 14 2.38 -15.10 12.59
C LEU A 14 1.18 -14.21 12.86
N PHE A 15 1.32 -13.24 13.76
CA PHE A 15 0.25 -12.29 14.08
C PHE A 15 -0.15 -11.46 12.86
N ALA A 16 0.81 -10.92 12.11
CA ALA A 16 0.55 -10.22 10.86
C ALA A 16 -0.19 -11.12 9.87
N SER A 17 0.22 -12.38 9.72
CA SER A 17 -0.43 -13.35 8.83
C SER A 17 -1.88 -13.63 9.24
N LEU A 18 -2.16 -13.74 10.54
CA LEU A 18 -3.51 -13.90 11.06
C LEU A 18 -4.38 -12.68 10.79
N VAL A 19 -3.84 -11.46 10.99
CA VAL A 19 -4.56 -10.21 10.69
C VAL A 19 -4.89 -10.13 9.20
N VAL A 20 -3.94 -10.48 8.33
CA VAL A 20 -4.15 -10.48 6.88
C VAL A 20 -5.17 -11.54 6.47
N GLY A 21 -5.09 -12.75 7.04
CA GLY A 21 -6.06 -13.81 6.80
C GLY A 21 -7.47 -13.42 7.25
N GLY A 22 -7.60 -12.81 8.44
CA GLY A 22 -8.87 -12.29 8.94
C GLY A 22 -9.43 -11.19 8.04
N ARG A 23 -8.58 -10.27 7.56
CA ARG A 23 -8.99 -9.23 6.62
C ARG A 23 -9.47 -9.80 5.29
N TRP A 24 -8.80 -10.85 4.79
CA TRP A 24 -9.23 -11.58 3.59
C TRP A 24 -10.61 -12.19 3.74
N LEU A 25 -10.92 -12.76 4.91
CA LEU A 25 -12.20 -13.41 5.20
C LEU A 25 -13.34 -12.42 5.45
N LEU A 26 -13.05 -11.29 6.11
CA LEU A 26 -14.06 -10.34 6.57
C LEU A 26 -14.30 -9.17 5.60
N VAL A 27 -13.29 -8.80 4.81
CA VAL A 27 -13.25 -7.53 4.07
C VAL A 27 -12.70 -7.77 2.67
N ASN A 28 -13.56 -8.22 1.75
CA ASN A 28 -13.21 -8.45 0.34
C ASN A 28 -14.24 -7.88 -0.66
N GLU A 29 -15.05 -6.92 -0.22
CA GLU A 29 -16.18 -6.41 -1.00
C GLU A 29 -15.76 -5.25 -1.93
N THR A 30 -14.76 -4.45 -1.55
CA THR A 30 -14.36 -3.27 -2.32
C THR A 30 -13.09 -3.47 -3.14
N SER A 31 -12.95 -2.72 -4.25
CA SER A 31 -11.73 -2.74 -5.08
C SER A 31 -10.49 -2.28 -4.31
N THR A 32 -10.68 -1.40 -3.32
CA THR A 32 -9.62 -0.93 -2.42
C THR A 32 -9.14 -2.06 -1.51
N ASP A 33 -10.08 -2.83 -0.95
CA ASP A 33 -9.75 -3.96 -0.06
C ASP A 33 -8.98 -5.04 -0.81
N HIS A 34 -9.36 -5.33 -2.05
CA HIS A 34 -8.65 -6.31 -2.85
C HIS A 34 -7.18 -5.91 -3.09
N LEU A 35 -6.89 -4.64 -3.36
CA LEU A 35 -5.50 -4.17 -3.52
C LEU A 35 -4.70 -4.25 -2.23
N ILE A 36 -5.31 -3.91 -1.09
CA ILE A 36 -4.64 -4.00 0.22
C ILE A 36 -4.38 -5.46 0.57
N ASN A 37 -5.37 -6.33 0.40
CA ASN A 37 -5.25 -7.77 0.64
C ASN A 37 -4.14 -8.37 -0.24
N ARG A 38 -4.05 -7.95 -1.51
CA ARG A 38 -2.98 -8.38 -2.41
C ARG A 38 -1.60 -7.85 -2.01
N ALA A 39 -1.49 -6.58 -1.61
CA ALA A 39 -0.23 -6.01 -1.10
C ALA A 39 0.27 -6.79 0.12
N LEU A 40 -0.62 -7.01 1.09
CA LEU A 40 -0.32 -7.75 2.32
C LEU A 40 0.07 -9.21 2.03
N SER A 41 -0.57 -9.86 1.06
CA SER A 41 -0.16 -11.20 0.63
C SER A 41 1.27 -11.21 0.07
N TRP A 42 1.66 -10.20 -0.70
CA TRP A 42 3.04 -10.07 -1.18
C TRP A 42 4.02 -9.77 -0.06
N ASP A 43 3.66 -8.94 0.93
CA ASP A 43 4.51 -8.69 2.11
C ASP A 43 4.73 -9.96 2.94
N ILE A 44 3.69 -10.76 3.15
CA ILE A 44 3.86 -12.06 3.82
C ILE A 44 4.74 -12.98 2.98
N GLY A 45 4.50 -13.02 1.66
CA GLY A 45 5.31 -13.80 0.73
C GLY A 45 6.79 -13.40 0.75
N SER A 46 7.09 -12.10 0.85
CA SER A 46 8.47 -11.60 0.90
C SER A 46 9.17 -12.02 2.19
N VAL A 47 8.48 -11.94 3.33
CA VAL A 47 8.99 -12.37 4.63
C VAL A 47 9.20 -13.88 4.70
N ILE A 48 8.25 -14.68 4.18
CA ILE A 48 8.40 -16.13 4.10
C ILE A 48 9.57 -16.50 3.18
N GLY A 49 9.68 -15.84 2.02
CA GLY A 49 10.79 -16.06 1.09
C GLY A 49 12.14 -15.75 1.72
N TYR A 50 12.24 -14.63 2.44
CA TYR A 50 13.41 -14.29 3.24
C TYR A 50 13.74 -15.38 4.27
N ALA A 51 12.76 -15.77 5.09
CA ALA A 51 12.95 -16.75 6.16
C ALA A 51 13.38 -18.11 5.61
N ALA A 52 12.80 -18.55 4.48
CA ALA A 52 13.17 -19.78 3.81
C ALA A 52 14.62 -19.75 3.31
N ALA A 53 15.02 -18.69 2.61
CA ALA A 53 16.40 -18.54 2.14
C ALA A 53 17.40 -18.44 3.30
N ALA A 54 17.05 -17.71 4.36
CA ALA A 54 17.86 -17.62 5.58
C ALA A 54 18.00 -18.99 6.26
N SER A 55 16.92 -19.80 6.32
CA SER A 55 16.98 -21.16 6.88
C SER A 55 17.84 -22.13 6.07
N LEU A 56 18.00 -21.86 4.77
CA LEU A 56 18.90 -22.60 3.89
C LEU A 56 20.36 -22.12 3.98
N GLY A 57 20.66 -21.13 4.82
CA GLY A 57 22.01 -20.58 4.99
C GLY A 57 22.39 -19.48 4.00
N HIS A 58 21.44 -18.96 3.22
CA HIS A 58 21.64 -17.88 2.25
C HIS A 58 20.87 -16.61 2.65
N PRO A 59 21.26 -15.90 3.74
CA PRO A 59 20.55 -14.71 4.21
C PRO A 59 20.58 -13.56 3.19
N ASP A 60 21.68 -13.40 2.45
CA ASP A 60 21.83 -12.36 1.43
C ASP A 60 20.85 -12.61 0.26
N LEU A 61 20.72 -13.86 -0.19
CA LEU A 61 19.70 -14.26 -1.15
C LEU A 61 18.29 -13.99 -0.61
N GLY A 62 18.06 -14.26 0.68
CA GLY A 62 16.81 -13.94 1.35
C GLY A 62 16.46 -12.46 1.27
N GLN A 63 17.42 -11.56 1.48
CA GLN A 63 17.21 -10.12 1.37
C GLN A 63 16.85 -9.71 -0.07
N ARG A 64 17.46 -10.35 -1.07
CA ARG A 64 17.17 -10.10 -2.50
C ARG A 64 15.78 -10.62 -2.89
N VAL A 65 15.38 -11.78 -2.40
CA VAL A 65 14.02 -12.33 -2.55
C VAL A 65 12.99 -11.42 -1.87
N PHE A 66 13.29 -10.96 -0.66
CA PHE A 66 12.45 -10.01 0.05
C PHE A 66 12.22 -8.74 -0.77
N LEU A 67 13.29 -8.18 -1.34
CA LEU A 67 13.23 -6.96 -2.14
C LEU A 67 12.47 -7.18 -3.45
N ALA A 68 12.69 -8.31 -4.14
CA ALA A 68 12.00 -8.65 -5.38
C ALA A 68 10.49 -8.82 -5.18
N ILE A 69 10.08 -9.56 -4.14
CA ILE A 69 8.66 -9.76 -3.82
C ILE A 69 8.04 -8.48 -3.24
N GLY A 70 8.78 -7.77 -2.40
CA GLY A 70 8.34 -6.49 -1.81
C GLY A 70 8.04 -5.42 -2.86
N ALA A 71 8.72 -5.43 -4.01
CA ALA A 71 8.40 -4.54 -5.12
C ALA A 71 6.96 -4.73 -5.64
N LEU A 72 6.45 -5.97 -5.64
CA LEU A 72 5.04 -6.25 -6.00
C LEU A 72 4.08 -5.75 -4.93
N SER A 73 4.44 -5.82 -3.65
CA SER A 73 3.63 -5.18 -2.61
C SER A 73 3.55 -3.66 -2.83
N LEU A 74 4.70 -3.04 -3.12
CA LEU A 74 4.81 -1.61 -3.35
C LEU A 74 3.98 -1.15 -4.56
N SER A 75 3.94 -1.93 -5.65
CA SER A 75 3.08 -1.64 -6.81
C SER A 75 1.60 -1.61 -6.45
N ASN A 76 1.15 -2.47 -5.54
CA ASN A 76 -0.24 -2.48 -5.05
C ASN A 76 -0.52 -1.28 -4.14
N SER A 77 0.46 -0.83 -3.33
CA SER A 77 0.34 0.40 -2.54
C SER A 77 0.14 1.65 -3.41
N PHE A 78 0.75 1.70 -4.61
CA PHE A 78 0.53 2.78 -5.57
C PHE A 78 -0.91 2.82 -6.10
N GLY A 79 -1.46 1.66 -6.46
CA GLY A 79 -2.86 1.55 -6.88
C GLY A 79 -3.83 2.00 -5.79
N PHE A 80 -3.56 1.55 -4.55
CA PHE A 80 -4.32 1.94 -3.37
C PHE A 80 -4.26 3.46 -3.12
N ALA A 81 -3.06 4.06 -3.13
CA ALA A 81 -2.91 5.50 -2.96
C ALA A 81 -3.61 6.31 -4.07
N ALA A 82 -3.62 5.79 -5.31
CA ALA A 82 -4.34 6.42 -6.41
C ALA A 82 -5.87 6.38 -6.21
N LEU A 83 -6.43 5.26 -5.75
CA LEU A 83 -7.85 5.14 -5.41
C LEU A 83 -8.23 6.08 -4.26
N LEU A 84 -7.43 6.12 -3.20
CA LEU A 84 -7.60 7.10 -2.12
C LEU A 84 -7.53 8.53 -2.63
N GLY A 85 -6.71 8.80 -3.65
CA GLY A 85 -6.66 10.08 -4.35
C GLY A 85 -7.94 10.47 -5.11
N GLY A 86 -8.95 9.60 -5.17
CA GLY A 86 -10.19 9.82 -5.90
C GLY A 86 -10.09 9.46 -7.39
N ALA A 87 -9.09 8.68 -7.79
CA ALA A 87 -8.99 8.21 -9.17
C ALA A 87 -10.11 7.22 -9.51
N ASP A 88 -10.64 7.30 -10.74
CA ASP A 88 -11.62 6.33 -11.24
C ASP A 88 -11.03 4.90 -11.19
N PRO A 89 -11.70 3.92 -10.56
CA PRO A 89 -11.27 2.53 -10.49
C PRO A 89 -10.91 1.90 -11.85
N ARG A 90 -11.61 2.26 -12.94
CA ARG A 90 -11.30 1.73 -14.27
C ARG A 90 -9.92 2.21 -14.77
N SER A 91 -9.63 3.50 -14.56
CA SER A 91 -8.31 4.07 -14.87
C SER A 91 -7.19 3.48 -14.01
N VAL A 92 -7.49 3.12 -12.77
CA VAL A 92 -6.51 2.52 -11.85
C VAL A 92 -6.15 1.11 -12.29
N ARG A 93 -7.10 0.28 -12.73
CA ARG A 93 -6.79 -1.08 -13.23
C ARG A 93 -5.79 -1.07 -14.40
N GLY A 94 -5.94 -0.13 -15.33
CA GLY A 94 -5.00 0.02 -16.45
C GLY A 94 -3.59 0.43 -16.00
N ARG A 95 -3.49 1.36 -15.04
CA ARG A 95 -2.21 1.78 -14.44
C ARG A 95 -1.59 0.70 -13.57
N GLN A 96 -2.40 -0.05 -12.82
CA GLN A 96 -1.95 -1.13 -11.95
C GLN A 96 -1.22 -2.21 -12.73
N ARG A 97 -1.71 -2.59 -13.91
CA ARG A 97 -1.01 -3.55 -14.77
C ARG A 97 0.39 -3.07 -15.17
N ARG A 98 0.55 -1.77 -15.42
CA ARG A 98 1.86 -1.18 -15.72
C ARG A 98 2.75 -1.20 -14.47
N TYR A 99 2.21 -0.82 -13.31
CA TYR A 99 2.97 -0.87 -12.04
C TYR A 99 3.40 -2.29 -11.69
N ASP A 100 2.51 -3.28 -11.85
CA ASP A 100 2.81 -4.68 -11.64
C ASP A 100 3.87 -5.18 -12.63
N ALA A 101 3.79 -4.78 -13.91
CA ALA A 101 4.81 -5.12 -14.90
C ALA A 101 6.18 -4.50 -14.56
N PHE A 102 6.22 -3.24 -14.13
CA PHE A 102 7.45 -2.58 -13.68
C PHE A 102 8.03 -3.26 -12.43
N ALA A 103 7.20 -3.56 -11.45
CA ALA A 103 7.61 -4.26 -10.23
C ALA A 103 8.11 -5.68 -10.52
N ALA A 104 7.43 -6.43 -11.38
CA ALA A 104 7.88 -7.75 -11.82
C ALA A 104 9.20 -7.68 -12.59
N SER A 105 9.37 -6.67 -13.46
CA SER A 105 10.62 -6.47 -14.20
C SER A 105 11.77 -6.11 -13.26
N PHE A 106 11.52 -5.24 -12.28
CA PHE A 106 12.49 -4.85 -11.25
C PHE A 106 12.88 -6.05 -10.37
N GLY A 107 11.89 -6.79 -9.85
CA GLY A 107 12.12 -7.99 -9.06
C GLY A 107 12.85 -9.07 -9.85
N GLY A 108 12.49 -9.27 -11.13
CA GLY A 108 13.20 -10.17 -12.03
C GLY A 108 14.65 -9.76 -12.24
N ALA A 109 14.93 -8.48 -12.47
CA ALA A 109 16.29 -7.97 -12.59
C ALA A 109 17.10 -8.20 -11.30
N VAL A 110 16.53 -7.93 -10.13
CA VAL A 110 17.16 -8.20 -8.83
C VAL A 110 17.49 -9.69 -8.67
N LEU A 111 16.57 -10.59 -9.01
CA LEU A 111 16.80 -12.03 -8.91
C LEU A 111 17.82 -12.53 -9.94
N ILE A 112 17.84 -11.97 -11.16
CA ILE A 112 18.84 -12.29 -12.17
C ILE A 112 20.23 -11.84 -11.71
N CYS A 113 20.36 -10.63 -11.18
CA CYS A 113 21.62 -10.15 -10.60
C CYS A 113 22.07 -11.02 -9.43
N ALA A 114 21.13 -11.42 -8.55
CA ALA A 114 21.41 -12.33 -7.45
C ALA A 114 21.94 -13.68 -7.93
N ALA A 115 21.27 -14.29 -8.91
CA ALA A 115 21.67 -15.58 -9.47
C ALA A 115 23.01 -15.49 -10.22
N ALA A 116 23.27 -14.40 -10.94
CA ALA A 116 24.54 -14.17 -11.61
C ALA A 116 25.71 -14.14 -10.63
N GLU A 117 25.53 -13.51 -9.46
CA GLU A 117 26.55 -13.49 -8.40
C GLU A 117 26.77 -14.87 -7.77
N GLU A 118 25.73 -15.66 -7.55
CA GLU A 118 25.84 -17.04 -7.05
C GLU A 118 26.61 -17.95 -8.02
N ILE A 119 26.53 -17.69 -9.34
CA ILE A 119 27.29 -18.41 -10.37
C ILE A 119 28.74 -17.89 -10.50
N GLY A 120 29.11 -16.87 -9.71
CA GLY A 120 30.47 -16.33 -9.64
C GLY A 120 30.76 -15.17 -10.59
N LEU A 121 29.74 -14.55 -11.20
CA LEU A 121 29.92 -13.29 -11.95
C LEU A 121 29.99 -12.12 -10.96
N PRO A 122 31.11 -11.40 -10.84
CA PRO A 122 31.28 -10.37 -9.82
C PRO A 122 30.59 -9.05 -10.24
N LEU A 123 29.27 -9.03 -10.37
CA LEU A 123 28.51 -7.83 -10.74
C LEU A 123 28.75 -6.67 -9.75
N HIS A 124 28.82 -6.98 -8.46
CA HIS A 124 29.12 -6.01 -7.40
C HIS A 124 30.43 -5.25 -7.62
N ARG A 125 31.39 -5.83 -8.35
CA ARG A 125 32.68 -5.17 -8.64
C ARG A 125 32.54 -4.02 -9.64
N PHE A 126 31.53 -4.07 -10.50
CA PHE A 126 31.34 -3.08 -11.57
C PHE A 126 30.31 -2.01 -11.19
N VAL A 127 29.24 -2.41 -10.50
CA VAL A 127 28.14 -1.52 -10.10
C VAL A 127 27.57 -1.99 -8.76
N ASP A 128 27.43 -1.06 -7.81
CA ASP A 128 26.72 -1.26 -6.53
C ASP A 128 25.20 -1.38 -6.74
N TRP A 129 24.77 -2.34 -7.56
CA TRP A 129 23.39 -2.51 -8.00
C TRP A 129 22.44 -2.73 -6.81
N GLU A 130 22.92 -3.40 -5.76
CA GLU A 130 22.15 -3.66 -4.55
C GLU A 130 21.80 -2.36 -3.82
N ARG A 131 22.79 -1.47 -3.63
CA ARG A 131 22.55 -0.15 -3.03
C ARG A 131 21.59 0.68 -3.88
N MET A 132 21.74 0.64 -5.20
CA MET A 132 20.84 1.32 -6.13
C MET A 132 19.41 0.78 -6.01
N ALA A 133 19.23 -0.54 -5.94
CA ALA A 133 17.93 -1.18 -5.77
C ALA A 133 17.25 -0.73 -4.46
N TRP A 134 17.99 -0.70 -3.35
CA TRP A 134 17.48 -0.19 -2.07
C TRP A 134 17.10 1.29 -2.14
N VAL A 135 17.93 2.14 -2.74
CA VAL A 135 17.61 3.57 -2.91
C VAL A 135 16.32 3.74 -3.72
N VAL A 136 16.17 3.00 -4.81
CA VAL A 136 14.95 3.02 -5.64
C VAL A 136 13.72 2.63 -4.81
N VAL A 137 13.80 1.53 -4.05
CA VAL A 137 12.71 1.10 -3.15
C VAL A 137 12.37 2.17 -2.12
N TYR A 138 13.37 2.79 -1.47
CA TYR A 138 13.14 3.85 -0.49
C TYR A 138 12.49 5.09 -1.10
N VAL A 139 12.89 5.49 -2.31
CA VAL A 139 12.26 6.61 -3.02
C VAL A 139 10.78 6.31 -3.29
N PHE A 140 10.48 5.12 -3.79
CA PHE A 140 9.10 4.71 -4.05
C PHE A 140 8.28 4.61 -2.75
N LEU A 141 8.86 4.09 -1.67
CA LEU A 141 8.22 4.01 -0.35
C LEU A 141 7.93 5.39 0.24
N ALA A 142 8.89 6.31 0.15
CA ALA A 142 8.70 7.70 0.58
C ALA A 142 7.59 8.38 -0.24
N TRP A 143 7.56 8.12 -1.54
CA TRP A 143 6.54 8.66 -2.43
C TRP A 143 5.14 8.10 -2.13
N THR A 144 4.98 6.79 -1.92
CA THR A 144 3.68 6.21 -1.54
C THR A 144 3.21 6.74 -0.18
N GLY A 145 4.13 6.88 0.78
CA GLY A 145 3.86 7.50 2.08
C GLY A 145 3.35 8.94 1.94
N LEU A 146 4.00 9.76 1.10
CA LEU A 146 3.57 11.13 0.84
C LEU A 146 2.17 11.19 0.22
N LEU A 147 1.86 10.32 -0.74
CA LEU A 147 0.54 10.24 -1.35
C LEU A 147 -0.53 9.84 -0.31
N LEU A 148 -0.23 8.89 0.56
CA LEU A 148 -1.12 8.44 1.62
C LEU A 148 -1.41 9.58 2.61
N VAL A 149 -0.36 10.25 3.10
CA VAL A 149 -0.50 11.40 4.01
C VAL A 149 -1.34 12.50 3.36
N ARG A 150 -1.09 12.84 2.09
CA ARG A 150 -1.87 13.83 1.36
C ARG A 150 -3.35 13.44 1.26
N ALA A 151 -3.65 12.17 1.01
CA ALA A 151 -5.03 11.69 0.98
C ALA A 151 -5.70 11.80 2.36
N CYS A 152 -5.02 11.36 3.43
CA CYS A 152 -5.53 11.47 4.80
C CYS A 152 -5.80 12.94 5.21
N VAL A 153 -4.87 13.86 4.90
CA VAL A 153 -5.04 15.30 5.19
C VAL A 153 -6.24 15.87 4.43
N ARG A 154 -6.47 15.43 3.19
CA ARG A 154 -7.62 15.86 2.41
C ARG A 154 -8.92 15.40 3.09
N GLU A 155 -9.04 14.13 3.45
CA GLU A 155 -10.22 13.60 4.15
C GLU A 155 -10.50 14.33 5.47
N LEU A 156 -9.46 14.60 6.27
CA LEU A 156 -9.60 15.36 7.51
C LEU A 156 -10.11 16.78 7.28
N ARG A 157 -9.67 17.45 6.20
CA ARG A 157 -10.17 18.79 5.84
C ARG A 157 -11.64 18.77 5.44
N TRP A 158 -12.08 17.75 4.69
CA TRP A 158 -13.50 17.60 4.34
C TRP A 158 -14.35 17.35 5.59
N ALA A 159 -13.93 16.43 6.46
CA ALA A 159 -14.65 16.15 7.71
C ALA A 159 -14.78 17.40 8.60
N ALA A 160 -13.73 18.22 8.68
CA ALA A 160 -13.75 19.47 9.43
C ALA A 160 -14.74 20.51 8.85
N THR A 161 -14.92 20.56 7.54
CA THR A 161 -15.93 21.44 6.92
C THR A 161 -17.36 20.98 7.16
N THR A 162 -17.63 19.66 7.16
CA THR A 162 -18.98 19.11 7.39
C THR A 162 -19.38 19.16 8.85
N MET A 163 -18.43 19.09 9.79
CA MET A 163 -18.68 19.15 11.23
C MET A 163 -18.90 20.55 11.77
N ARG A 164 -18.91 21.63 10.96
CA ARG A 164 -19.29 22.96 11.44
C ARG A 164 -20.83 23.01 11.56
N PRO A 165 -21.44 22.68 12.71
CA PRO A 165 -22.88 22.68 12.85
C PRO A 165 -23.30 24.15 12.92
N GLY A 166 -24.45 24.48 12.36
CA GLY A 166 -24.93 25.86 12.26
C GLY A 166 -24.72 26.70 13.52
N TRP A 167 -23.87 27.71 13.41
CA TRP A 167 -24.01 28.98 14.12
C TRP A 167 -24.58 30.06 13.19
N SER A 168 -25.28 29.67 12.13
CA SER A 168 -26.30 30.54 11.56
C SER A 168 -27.57 30.35 12.38
N CYS A 169 -27.65 31.05 13.50
CA CYS A 169 -28.94 31.48 14.05
C CYS A 169 -29.68 32.20 12.91
N THR A 170 -30.53 31.49 12.18
CA THR A 170 -31.63 32.07 11.42
C THR A 170 -32.55 32.72 12.44
N ARG A 171 -32.24 33.99 12.73
CA ARG A 171 -33.09 34.92 13.46
C ARG A 171 -34.46 34.88 12.78
N GLY A 172 -35.44 34.27 13.44
CA GLY A 172 -36.79 34.18 12.93
C GLY A 172 -37.33 35.58 12.68
N THR A 173 -37.55 35.92 11.42
CA THR A 173 -38.54 36.93 11.07
C THR A 173 -39.90 36.25 11.18
N PRO A 174 -40.82 36.74 12.03
CA PRO A 174 -42.17 36.18 12.13
C PRO A 174 -42.85 36.31 10.78
N ARG A 175 -43.13 35.18 10.14
CA ARG A 175 -44.00 35.12 8.95
C ARG A 175 -45.42 35.42 9.41
N ALA A 176 -46.04 36.42 8.79
CA ALA A 176 -47.46 36.69 8.97
C ALA A 176 -48.29 35.45 8.57
N PRO A 177 -49.43 35.21 9.22
CA PRO A 177 -50.31 34.11 8.87
C PRO A 177 -50.89 34.30 7.47
N ASP A 178 -50.78 33.27 6.64
CA ASP A 178 -51.39 33.24 5.30
C ASP A 178 -52.94 33.29 5.41
N PRO A 179 -53.62 34.04 4.53
CA PRO A 179 -55.08 34.07 4.50
C PRO A 179 -55.67 32.75 3.99
N PRO A 180 -56.89 32.37 4.43
CA PRO A 180 -57.52 31.13 4.04
C PRO A 180 -57.84 31.08 2.54
N PRO A 181 -57.85 29.88 1.93
CA PRO A 181 -58.16 29.71 0.51
C PRO A 181 -59.61 30.11 0.21
N VAL A 182 -59.77 31.02 -0.75
CA VAL A 182 -61.07 31.41 -1.29
C VAL A 182 -61.52 30.33 -2.28
N CYS A 183 -62.56 29.58 -1.93
CA CYS A 183 -63.27 28.70 -2.87
C CYS A 183 -64.15 29.57 -3.77
N THR A 184 -63.81 29.67 -5.05
CA THR A 184 -64.70 30.20 -6.09
C THR A 184 -65.59 29.08 -6.61
N ALA A 185 -66.90 29.36 -6.67
CA ALA A 185 -67.97 28.48 -7.14
C ALA A 185 -68.00 28.31 -8.67
#